data_AF-A0AAN7SNR2-F1
#
_entry.id   AF-A0AAN7SNR2-F1
#
_cell.length_a   1.000
_cell.length_b   1.000
_cell.length_c   1.000
_cell.angle_alpha   90.00
_cell.angle_beta   90.00
_cell.angle_gamma   90.00
#
_symmetry.space_group_name_H-M   'P 1'
#
loop_
_entity.id
_entity.type
_entity.pdbx_description
1 polymer ?
#
loop_
_entity_poly.entity_id
_entity_poly.type
_entity_poly.pdbx_seq_one_letter_code
_entity_poly.pdbx_strand_id
1 'polypeptide(L)'
;MGSTKTTDTRQKNNNKKENTDKMEGRRLIDVRYFLENAMNFPHNDLFSYASYHVKIIRGIKKGLISKFVLKCDMCQVEHTVNSKKTNGKLNINGAIVNSFVNIGYGFSQLNELASSLNMP
;
A
#
# COMPACT_ATOMS: atom_id res chain seq x y z
N MET A 1 25.81 -41.04 -34.53
CA MET A 1 26.36 -40.48 -33.27
C MET A 1 26.31 -38.96 -33.40
N GLY A 2 25.52 -38.30 -32.56
CA GLY A 2 25.25 -36.87 -32.66
C GLY A 2 24.21 -36.43 -31.65
N SER A 3 24.64 -36.34 -30.39
CA SER A 3 24.05 -35.57 -29.28
C SER A 3 23.64 -34.15 -29.78
N THR A 4 22.65 -33.41 -29.27
CA THR A 4 22.23 -33.21 -27.87
C THR A 4 21.05 -32.20 -27.83
N LYS A 5 20.33 -32.21 -26.70
CA LYS A 5 19.71 -31.06 -26.00
C LYS A 5 18.32 -30.60 -26.44
N THR A 6 17.35 -31.25 -25.79
CA THR A 6 16.13 -30.66 -25.23
C THR A 6 16.29 -29.22 -24.74
N THR A 7 15.47 -28.32 -25.29
CA THR A 7 15.23 -26.97 -24.74
C THR A 7 13.99 -27.01 -23.85
N ASP A 8 14.20 -27.34 -22.57
CA ASP A 8 13.24 -27.14 -21.49
C ASP A 8 13.07 -25.63 -21.26
N THR A 9 12.02 -25.04 -21.85
CA THR A 9 11.71 -23.62 -21.67
C THR A 9 10.76 -23.50 -20.47
N ARG A 10 11.31 -23.51 -19.25
CA ARG A 10 10.56 -23.18 -18.03
C ARG A 10 10.19 -21.69 -18.04
N GLN A 11 9.02 -21.37 -18.57
CA GLN A 11 8.36 -20.09 -18.34
C GLN A 11 8.03 -19.99 -16.85
N LYS A 12 8.79 -19.16 -16.11
CA LYS A 12 8.46 -18.76 -14.74
C LYS A 12 7.24 -17.84 -14.79
N ASN A 13 6.05 -18.42 -14.69
CA ASN A 13 4.82 -17.70 -14.38
C ASN A 13 4.91 -17.17 -12.95
N ASN A 14 5.48 -15.98 -12.79
CA ASN A 14 5.36 -15.19 -11.57
C ASN A 14 3.95 -14.58 -11.51
N ASN A 15 2.94 -15.43 -11.36
CA ASN A 15 1.63 -15.01 -10.88
C ASN A 15 1.77 -14.67 -9.39
N LYS A 16 2.33 -13.49 -9.11
CA LYS A 16 2.19 -12.87 -7.80
C LYS A 16 0.70 -12.60 -7.64
N LYS A 17 -0.01 -13.52 -6.98
CA LYS A 17 -1.35 -13.28 -6.46
C LYS A 17 -1.24 -12.03 -5.58
N GLU A 18 -1.52 -10.89 -6.16
CA GLU A 18 -1.80 -9.70 -5.39
C GLU A 18 -3.11 -10.02 -4.70
N ASN A 19 -3.02 -10.52 -3.46
CA ASN A 19 -4.17 -10.60 -2.58
C ASN A 19 -4.81 -9.22 -2.64
N THR A 20 -6.00 -9.14 -3.21
CA THR A 20 -6.95 -8.07 -3.00
C THR A 20 -7.37 -8.19 -1.54
N ASP A 21 -6.43 -7.90 -0.65
CA ASP A 21 -6.60 -7.93 0.77
C ASP A 21 -7.70 -6.92 1.06
N LYS A 22 -8.82 -7.40 1.61
CA LYS A 22 -9.93 -6.53 1.94
C LYS A 22 -9.36 -5.36 2.73
N MET A 23 -9.71 -4.15 2.31
CA MET A 23 -9.26 -2.89 2.94
C MET A 23 -9.97 -2.70 4.30
N GLU A 24 -9.84 -3.70 5.16
CA GLU A 24 -10.35 -3.72 6.51
C GLU A 24 -9.30 -3.14 7.47
N GLY A 25 -9.79 -2.75 8.64
CA GLY A 25 -9.02 -2.12 9.71
C GLY A 25 -8.82 -0.61 9.54
N ARG A 26 -8.43 0.04 10.64
CA ARG A 26 -8.11 1.47 10.72
C ARG A 26 -6.64 1.69 10.38
N ARG A 27 -6.33 2.68 9.54
CA ARG A 27 -4.97 2.98 9.08
C ARG A 27 -4.49 4.32 9.59
N LEU A 28 -3.19 4.41 9.89
CA LEU A 28 -2.53 5.68 10.15
C LEU A 28 -2.24 6.38 8.81
N ILE A 29 -2.82 7.56 8.65
CA ILE A 29 -2.73 8.38 7.44
C ILE A 29 -2.33 9.80 7.84
N ASP A 30 -1.32 10.35 7.15
CA ASP A 30 -1.07 11.79 7.10
C ASP A 30 -2.16 12.41 6.23
N VAL A 31 -3.21 12.93 6.88
CA VAL A 31 -4.44 13.37 6.23
C VAL A 31 -4.16 14.38 5.13
N ARG A 32 -3.30 15.36 5.39
CA ARG A 32 -2.98 16.40 4.41
C ARG A 32 -2.26 15.81 3.20
N TYR A 33 -1.18 15.07 3.44
CA TYR A 33 -0.43 14.42 2.35
C TYR A 33 -1.33 13.52 1.51
N PHE A 34 -2.15 12.70 2.16
CA PHE A 34 -3.01 11.76 1.48
C PHE A 34 -4.08 12.46 0.64
N LEU A 35 -4.79 13.43 1.21
CA LEU A 35 -5.83 14.17 0.50
C LEU A 35 -5.26 14.99 -0.66
N GLU A 36 -4.12 15.67 -0.48
CA GLU A 36 -3.47 16.41 -1.57
C GLU A 36 -3.10 15.49 -2.76
N ASN A 37 -2.55 14.30 -2.49
CA ASN A 37 -2.22 13.34 -3.55
C ASN A 37 -3.48 12.69 -4.17
N ALA A 38 -4.53 12.48 -3.38
CA ALA A 38 -5.78 11.92 -3.87
C ALA A 38 -6.57 12.93 -4.73
N MET A 39 -6.55 14.22 -4.36
CA MET A 39 -7.21 15.29 -5.11
C MET A 39 -6.44 15.67 -6.38
N ASN A 40 -5.10 15.65 -6.33
CA ASN A 40 -4.23 15.90 -7.48
C ASN A 40 -4.03 14.64 -8.35
N PHE A 41 -5.09 13.85 -8.54
CA PHE A 41 -5.05 12.64 -9.33
C PHE A 41 -4.71 12.97 -10.80
N PRO A 42 -3.71 12.32 -11.42
CA PRO A 42 -3.34 12.59 -12.81
C PRO A 42 -4.36 11.95 -13.75
N HIS A 43 -5.38 12.70 -14.14
CA HIS A 43 -6.29 12.29 -15.21
C HIS A 43 -5.57 12.26 -16.57
N ASN A 44 -6.14 11.54 -17.54
CA ASN A 44 -5.61 11.54 -18.90
C ASN A 44 -5.86 12.91 -19.55
N ASP A 45 -4.82 13.52 -20.13
CA ASP A 45 -4.80 14.90 -20.65
C ASP A 45 -5.90 15.20 -21.69
N LEU A 46 -6.47 14.16 -22.31
CA LEU A 46 -7.54 14.29 -23.30
C LEU A 46 -8.89 14.71 -22.69
N PHE A 47 -9.09 14.58 -21.38
CA PHE A 47 -10.37 14.86 -20.73
C PHE A 47 -10.20 15.34 -19.27
N SER A 48 -10.80 16.48 -18.93
CA SER A 48 -10.85 16.99 -17.55
C SER A 48 -11.96 16.28 -16.76
N TYR A 49 -11.67 15.09 -16.24
CA TYR A 49 -12.59 14.41 -15.33
C TYR A 49 -12.55 15.04 -13.94
N ALA A 50 -13.71 15.07 -13.29
CA ALA A 50 -13.78 15.46 -11.88
C ALA A 50 -13.29 14.31 -10.98
N SER A 51 -12.70 14.68 -9.84
CA SER A 51 -12.13 13.76 -8.86
C SER A 51 -13.15 12.81 -8.20
N TYR A 52 -14.46 13.06 -8.33
CA TYR A 52 -15.50 12.16 -7.81
C TYR A 52 -15.56 10.81 -8.52
N HIS A 53 -15.00 10.69 -9.73
CA HIS A 53 -14.88 9.40 -10.44
C HIS A 53 -13.71 8.54 -9.98
N VAL A 54 -12.91 9.03 -9.03
CA VAL A 54 -11.74 8.33 -8.51
C VAL A 54 -12.14 7.47 -7.32
N LYS A 55 -11.82 6.18 -7.38
CA LYS A 55 -12.10 5.19 -6.34
C LYS A 55 -10.82 4.48 -5.92
N ILE A 56 -10.75 4.06 -4.66
CA ILE A 56 -9.66 3.19 -4.22
C ILE A 56 -10.02 1.75 -4.60
N ILE A 57 -9.19 1.12 -5.43
CA ILE A 57 -9.41 -0.26 -5.92
C ILE A 57 -8.60 -1.29 -5.13
N ARG A 58 -7.52 -0.87 -4.49
CA ARG A 58 -6.61 -1.77 -3.78
C ARG A 58 -5.85 -1.05 -2.67
N GLY A 59 -5.62 -1.76 -1.57
CA GLY A 59 -4.73 -1.31 -0.50
C GLY A 59 -3.62 -2.32 -0.24
N ILE A 60 -2.37 -1.86 -0.19
CA ILE A 60 -1.20 -2.67 0.16
C ILE A 60 -0.74 -2.26 1.57
N LYS A 61 -0.54 -3.24 2.45
CA LYS A 61 -0.19 -3.03 3.86
C LYS A 61 1.27 -3.43 4.11
N LYS A 62 2.01 -2.64 4.90
CA LYS A 62 3.35 -3.00 5.39
C LYS A 62 3.51 -2.49 6.83
N GLY A 63 2.99 -3.25 7.78
CA GLY A 63 2.77 -2.78 9.15
C GLY A 63 1.83 -1.59 9.14
N LEU A 64 2.23 -0.52 9.82
CA LEU A 64 1.46 0.73 9.95
C LEU A 64 1.47 1.59 8.69
N ILE A 65 2.34 1.28 7.72
CA ILE A 65 2.40 1.98 6.43
C ILE A 65 1.41 1.32 5.48
N SER A 66 0.59 2.14 4.83
CA SER A 66 -0.33 1.69 3.77
C SER A 66 -0.05 2.38 2.45
N LYS A 67 -0.32 1.68 1.35
CA LYS A 67 -0.39 2.24 0.00
C LYS A 67 -1.78 1.99 -0.55
N PHE A 68 -2.33 2.95 -1.26
CA PHE A 68 -3.65 2.89 -1.86
C PHE A 68 -3.50 3.08 -3.36
N VAL A 69 -4.11 2.19 -4.13
CA VAL A 69 -4.21 2.32 -5.59
C VAL A 69 -5.56 2.93 -5.89
N LEU A 70 -5.53 4.14 -6.43
CA LEU A 70 -6.68 4.88 -6.88
C LEU A 70 -6.85 4.63 -8.37
N LYS A 71 -8.09 4.50 -8.82
CA LYS A 71 -8.44 4.34 -10.21
C LYS A 71 -9.60 5.26 -10.56
N CYS A 72 -9.50 5.95 -11.68
CA CYS A 72 -10.63 6.71 -12.22
C CYS A 72 -11.50 5.80 -13.07
N ASP A 73 -12.81 5.76 -12.80
CA ASP A 73 -13.76 4.94 -13.56
C ASP A 73 -13.92 5.41 -15.01
N MET A 74 -13.63 6.68 -15.31
CA MET A 74 -13.81 7.25 -16.64
C MET A 74 -12.57 7.07 -17.52
N CYS A 75 -11.40 7.52 -17.07
CA CYS A 75 -10.15 7.40 -17.85
C CYS A 75 -9.39 6.09 -17.63
N GLN A 76 -9.80 5.27 -16.65
CA GLN A 76 -9.16 4.00 -16.28
C GLN A 76 -7.68 4.12 -15.84
N VAL A 77 -7.15 5.33 -15.68
CA VAL A 77 -5.81 5.58 -15.13
C VAL A 77 -5.75 5.08 -13.69
N GLU A 78 -4.61 4.52 -13.30
CA GLU A 78 -4.30 4.11 -11.94
C GLU A 78 -3.17 4.97 -11.36
N HIS A 79 -3.32 5.38 -10.10
CA HIS A 79 -2.33 6.15 -9.37
C HIS A 79 -2.16 5.60 -7.96
N THR A 80 -0.92 5.45 -7.50
CA THR A 80 -0.63 4.92 -6.16
C THR A 80 -0.27 6.03 -5.20
N VAL A 81 -1.04 6.16 -4.12
CA VAL A 81 -0.82 7.12 -3.05
C VAL A 81 -0.40 6.39 -1.77
N ASN A 82 0.67 6.87 -1.12
CA ASN A 82 1.10 6.34 0.18
C ASN A 82 0.30 6.99 1.32
N SER A 83 0.13 6.30 2.44
CA SER A 83 -0.52 6.86 3.63
C SER A 83 0.29 7.97 4.30
N LYS A 84 1.58 8.08 3.98
CA LYS A 84 2.50 9.11 4.49
C LYS A 84 3.60 9.36 3.46
N LYS A 85 4.21 10.53 3.53
CA LYS A 85 5.45 10.86 2.79
C LYS A 85 6.56 9.86 3.14
N THR A 86 7.13 9.22 2.13
CA THR A 86 8.18 8.20 2.28
C THR A 86 9.56 8.77 2.60
N ASN A 87 9.74 10.09 2.46
CA ASN A 87 11.05 10.74 2.53
C ASN A 87 11.40 11.26 3.94
N GLY A 88 10.68 10.82 4.97
CA GLY A 88 10.95 11.17 6.36
C GLY A 88 12.13 10.39 6.95
N LYS A 89 12.89 11.01 7.85
CA LYS A 89 14.06 10.39 8.52
C LYS A 89 13.71 9.15 9.38
N LEU A 90 12.44 8.96 9.75
CA LEU A 90 12.02 7.85 10.63
C LEU A 90 10.78 7.13 10.08
N ASN A 91 10.91 5.81 9.89
CA ASN A 91 9.81 4.92 9.55
C ASN A 91 8.88 4.75 10.76
N ILE A 92 7.57 4.93 10.56
CA ILE A 92 6.57 4.83 11.64
C ILE A 92 6.57 3.46 12.33
N ASN A 93 6.81 2.37 11.59
CA ASN A 93 6.92 1.03 12.17
C ASN A 93 8.06 0.98 13.18
N GLY A 94 9.22 1.52 12.80
CA GLY A 94 10.38 1.62 13.69
C GLY A 94 10.14 2.58 14.86
N ALA A 95 9.46 3.70 14.61
CA ALA A 95 9.12 4.67 15.65
C ALA A 95 8.26 4.04 16.75
N ILE A 96 7.19 3.33 16.39
CA ILE A 96 6.30 2.70 17.38
C ILE A 96 7.02 1.60 18.16
N VAL A 97 7.78 0.73 17.48
CA VAL A 97 8.55 -0.32 18.17
C VAL A 97 9.56 0.30 19.13
N ASN A 98 10.32 1.31 18.70
CA ASN A 98 11.28 2.00 19.55
C ASN A 98 10.61 2.69 20.75
N SER A 99 9.45 3.32 20.53
CA SER A 99 8.66 3.91 21.61
C SER A 99 8.24 2.87 22.64
N PHE A 100 7.73 1.71 22.20
CA PHE A 100 7.31 0.62 23.10
C PHE A 100 8.47 0.02 23.89
N VAL A 101 9.61 -0.20 23.24
CA VAL A 101 10.83 -0.70 23.90
C VAL A 101 11.31 0.31 24.96
N ASN A 102 11.32 1.60 24.66
CA ASN A 102 11.79 2.63 25.59
C ASN A 102 10.90 2.79 26.84
N ILE A 103 9.60 2.48 26.74
CA ILE A 103 8.68 2.49 27.88
C ILE A 103 8.62 1.14 28.61
N GLY A 104 9.42 0.16 28.19
CA GLY A 104 9.49 -1.17 28.84
C GLY A 104 8.39 -2.14 28.42
N TYR A 105 7.65 -1.87 27.35
CA TYR A 105 6.66 -2.79 26.80
C TYR A 105 7.22 -3.64 25.65
N GLY A 106 6.66 -4.84 25.50
CA GLY A 106 7.03 -5.79 24.47
C GLY A 106 6.06 -5.83 23.29
N PHE A 107 6.31 -6.80 22.40
CA PHE A 107 5.48 -7.04 21.22
C PHE A 107 4.04 -7.42 21.58
N SER A 108 3.82 -8.19 22.65
CA SER A 108 2.48 -8.64 23.05
C SER A 108 1.54 -7.46 23.37
N GLN A 109 2.04 -6.46 24.10
CA GLN A 109 1.26 -5.27 24.45
C GLN A 109 1.02 -4.37 23.23
N LEU A 110 2.01 -4.26 22.33
CA LEU A 110 1.81 -3.57 21.06
C LEU A 110 0.74 -4.25 20.20
N ASN A 111 0.73 -5.58 20.15
CA ASN A 111 -0.25 -6.35 19.40
C ASN A 111 -1.67 -6.22 19.99
N GLU A 112 -1.80 -6.18 21.32
CA GLU A 112 -3.06 -5.94 22.01
C GLU A 112 -3.61 -4.54 21.70
N LEU A 113 -2.75 -3.51 21.72
CA LEU A 113 -3.12 -2.16 21.33
C LEU A 113 -3.58 -2.10 19.87
N ALA A 114 -2.80 -2.70 18.96
CA ALA A 114 -3.12 -2.73 17.53
C ALA A 114 -4.47 -3.42 17.29
N SER A 115 -4.70 -4.58 17.93
CA SER A 115 -5.96 -5.31 17.85
C SER A 115 -7.14 -4.51 18.39
N SER A 116 -6.96 -3.83 19.53
CA SER A 116 -7.99 -2.99 20.15
C SER A 116 -8.39 -1.81 19.28
N LEU A 117 -7.45 -1.25 18.53
CA LEU A 117 -7.69 -0.18 17.57
C LEU A 117 -8.18 -0.69 16.20
N ASN A 118 -8.32 -2.01 16.03
CA ASN A 118 -8.56 -2.66 14.74
C ASN A 118 -7.54 -2.19 13.69
N MET A 119 -6.29 -2.04 14.10
CA MET A 119 -5.16 -1.67 13.26
C MET A 119 -4.55 -2.95 12.67
N PRO A 120 -4.19 -2.95 11.38
CA PRO A 120 -3.58 -4.13 10.75
C PRO A 120 -2.16 -4.43 11.24
#